data_AF-A0A2V9IFU2-F1
#
_entry.id   AF-A0A2V9IFU2-F1
#
_cell.length_a   1.000
_cell.length_b   1.000
_cell.length_c   1.000
_cell.angle_alpha   90.00
_cell.angle_beta   90.00
_cell.angle_gamma   90.00
#
_symmetry.space_group_name_H-M   'P 1'
#
loop_
_entity.id
_entity.type
_entity.pdbx_description
1 polymer ?
#
loop_
_entity_poly.entity_id
_entity_poly.type
_entity_poly.pdbx_seq_one_letter_code
_entity_poly.pdbx_strand_id
1 'polypeptide(L)' 'MQPTSRMEEAVAGSDKAGIQPAIHAIGDRATAEILDIFARAGGDDARNRRFRIEHAQHVRPEDFARFA' A
#
# COMPACT_ATOMS: atom_id res chain seq x y z
N MET A 1 -17.77 -1.47 4.59
CA MET A 1 -16.38 -1.19 4.19
C MET A 1 -16.43 -0.42 2.88
N GLN A 2 -15.64 0.66 2.73
CA GLN A 2 -15.53 1.33 1.42
C GLN A 2 -14.94 0.33 0.41
N PRO A 3 -15.30 0.38 -0.88
CA PRO A 3 -14.73 -0.50 -1.88
C PRO A 3 -13.23 -0.21 -2.05
N THR A 4 -12.42 -1.26 -2.20
CA THR A 4 -10.96 -1.17 -2.36
C THR A 4 -10.56 -0.33 -3.58
N SER A 5 -11.40 -0.29 -4.61
CA SER A 5 -11.20 0.52 -5.82
C SER A 5 -10.98 2.01 -5.51
N ARG A 6 -11.63 2.56 -4.47
CA ARG A 6 -11.40 3.95 -4.06
C ARG A 6 -10.00 4.18 -3.51
N MET A 7 -9.44 3.20 -2.80
CA MET A 7 -8.08 3.28 -2.30
C MET A 7 -7.07 3.18 -3.45
N GLU A 8 -7.32 2.28 -4.42
CA GLU A 8 -6.51 2.14 -5.62
C GLU A 8 -6.46 3.44 -6.44
N GLU A 9 -7.62 4.05 -6.68
CA GLU A 9 -7.74 5.33 -7.38
C GLU A 9 -6.97 6.44 -6.65
N ALA A 10 -7.09 6.52 -5.32
CA ALA A 10 -6.40 7.53 -4.51
C ALA A 10 -4.88 7.36 -4.50
N VAL A 11 -4.38 6.12 -4.39
CA VAL A 11 -2.95 5.81 -4.43
C VAL A 11 -2.38 6.12 -5.81
N ALA A 12 -3.03 5.64 -6.88
CA ALA A 12 -2.59 5.89 -8.25
C ALA A 12 -2.63 7.38 -8.63
N GLY A 13 -3.66 8.10 -8.17
CA GLY A 13 -3.78 9.55 -8.36
C GLY A 13 -2.68 10.33 -7.63
N SER A 14 -2.38 9.95 -6.40
CA SER A 14 -1.32 10.58 -5.58
C SER A 14 0.06 10.34 -6.18
N ASP A 15 0.35 9.11 -6.59
CA ASP A 15 1.62 8.74 -7.25
C ASP A 15 1.84 9.54 -8.54
N LYS A 16 0.81 9.63 -9.41
CA LYS A 16 0.87 10.44 -10.64
C LYS A 16 1.07 11.93 -10.37
N ALA A 17 0.57 12.42 -9.23
CA ALA A 17 0.74 13.82 -8.81
C ALA A 17 2.09 14.09 -8.12
N GLY A 18 2.95 13.08 -7.95
CA GLY A 18 4.20 13.20 -7.19
C GLY A 18 3.99 13.39 -5.69
N ILE A 19 2.81 13.06 -5.17
CA ILE A 19 2.48 13.11 -3.74
C ILE A 19 2.72 11.72 -3.16
N GLN A 20 3.55 11.64 -2.11
CA GLN A 20 3.86 10.37 -1.45
C GLN A 20 2.67 9.86 -0.62
N PRO A 21 2.06 8.72 -0.96
CA PRO A 21 1.02 8.08 -0.15
C PRO A 21 1.56 7.56 1.19
N ALA A 22 0.81 7.81 2.27
CA ALA A 22 1.00 7.20 3.58
C ALA A 22 -0.36 6.71 4.08
N ILE A 23 -0.52 5.40 4.22
CA ILE A 23 -1.81 4.75 4.46
C ILE A 23 -1.83 4.08 5.83
N HIS A 24 -2.81 4.41 6.64
CA HIS A 24 -3.04 3.77 7.93
C HIS A 24 -3.63 2.37 7.76
N ALA A 25 -2.94 1.33 8.27
CA ALA A 25 -3.45 -0.04 8.31
C ALA A 25 -3.01 -0.78 9.59
N ILE A 26 -3.98 -1.33 10.32
CA ILE A 26 -3.73 -2.06 11.58
C ILE A 26 -3.95 -3.57 11.40
N GLY A 27 -5.08 -3.97 10.80
CA GLY A 27 -5.43 -5.39 10.64
C GLY A 27 -4.61 -6.10 9.56
N ASP A 28 -4.41 -7.40 9.71
CA ASP A 28 -3.63 -8.23 8.78
C ASP A 28 -4.16 -8.16 7.35
N ARG A 29 -5.49 -8.26 7.17
CA ARG A 29 -6.13 -8.12 5.86
C ARG A 29 -5.94 -6.72 5.28
N ALA A 30 -6.02 -5.68 6.11
CA ALA A 30 -5.82 -4.31 5.66
C ALA A 30 -4.38 -4.10 5.19
N THR A 31 -3.39 -4.57 5.97
CA THR A 31 -1.97 -4.52 5.58
C THR A 31 -1.73 -5.25 4.26
N ALA A 32 -2.24 -6.48 4.11
CA ALA A 32 -2.10 -7.26 2.89
C ALA A 32 -2.73 -6.57 1.66
N GLU A 33 -3.94 -6.01 1.82
CA GLU A 33 -4.62 -5.26 0.76
C GLU A 33 -3.83 -4.02 0.34
N ILE A 34 -3.26 -3.24 1.28
CA ILE A 34 -2.45 -2.06 0.91
C ILE A 34 -1.15 -2.46 0.23
N LEU A 35 -0.49 -3.54 0.65
CA LEU A 35 0.69 -4.06 -0.04
C LEU A 35 0.38 -4.47 -1.49
N ASP A 36 -0.82 -5.04 -1.75
CA ASP A 36 -1.26 -5.37 -3.11
C ASP A 36 -1.45 -4.10 -3.95
N ILE A 37 -2.08 -3.08 -3.37
CA ILE A 37 -2.31 -1.79 -4.05
C ILE A 37 -0.98 -1.12 -4.39
N PHE A 38 -0.01 -1.13 -3.46
CA PHE A 38 1.32 -0.57 -3.69
C PHE A 38 2.08 -1.31 -4.78
N ALA A 39 2.02 -2.64 -4.82
CA ALA A 39 2.64 -3.42 -5.89
C ALA A 39 2.02 -3.08 -7.26
N ARG A 40 0.69 -2.96 -7.34
CA ARG A 40 -0.01 -2.57 -8.58
C ARG A 40 0.31 -1.14 -9.01
N ALA A 41 0.34 -0.20 -8.07
CA ALA A 41 0.56 1.22 -8.36
C ALA A 41 2.01 1.53 -8.77
N GLY A 42 2.98 0.90 -8.11
CA GLY A 42 4.40 1.14 -8.36
C GLY A 42 4.99 0.34 -9.52
N GLY A 43 4.38 -0.79 -9.90
CA GLY A 43 4.91 -1.69 -10.92
C GLY A 43 6.36 -2.09 -10.61
N ASP A 44 7.22 -2.08 -11.64
CA ASP A 44 8.64 -2.40 -11.51
C ASP A 44 9.43 -1.38 -10.67
N ASP A 45 8.88 -0.18 -10.47
CA ASP A 45 9.51 0.93 -9.76
C ASP A 45 9.00 1.10 -8.32
N ALA A 46 8.16 0.17 -7.83
CA ALA A 46 7.50 0.28 -6.52
C ALA A 46 8.47 0.56 -5.36
N ARG A 47 9.70 0.03 -5.43
CA ARG A 47 10.76 0.27 -4.44
C ARG A 47 11.19 1.73 -4.36
N ASN A 48 11.28 2.42 -5.50
CA ASN A 48 11.69 3.82 -5.53
C ASN A 48 10.53 4.78 -5.17
N ARG A 49 9.27 4.31 -5.22
CA ARG A 49 8.10 5.10 -4.82
C ARG A 49 8.01 5.37 -3.32
N ARG A 50 8.71 4.57 -2.50
CA ARG A 50 8.77 4.72 -1.04
C ARG A 50 7.38 4.82 -0.39
N PHE A 51 6.42 4.03 -0.85
CA PHE A 51 5.08 3.99 -0.25
C PHE A 51 5.14 3.60 1.24
N ARG A 52 4.25 4.19 2.07
CA ARG A 52 4.25 3.96 3.53
C ARG A 52 2.93 3.36 4.01
N ILE A 53 3.06 2.34 4.86
CA ILE A 53 1.97 1.86 5.72
C ILE A 53 2.25 2.36 7.14
N GLU A 54 1.32 3.13 7.69
CA GLU A 54 1.37 3.55 9.09
C GLU A 54 0.79 2.45 10.00
N HIS A 55 1.39 2.27 11.17
CA HIS A 55 1.17 1.19 12.15
C HIS A 55 1.69 -0.19 11.73
N ALA A 56 1.17 -0.77 10.65
CA ALA A 56 1.47 -2.16 10.25
C ALA A 56 1.46 -3.13 11.46
N GLN A 57 0.45 -2.98 12.33
CA GLN A 57 0.46 -3.63 13.65
C GLN A 57 0.25 -5.15 13.57
N HIS A 58 -0.63 -5.58 12.68
CA HIS A 58 -0.85 -6.99 12.37
C HIS A 58 -0.38 -7.24 10.93
N VAL A 59 0.62 -8.10 10.81
CA VAL A 59 1.25 -8.49 9.54
C VAL A 59 1.27 -10.01 9.48
N ARG A 60 0.86 -10.57 8.34
CA ARG A 60 0.93 -12.01 8.13
C ARG A 60 2.39 -12.42 7.93
N PRO A 61 2.82 -13.60 8.43
CA PRO A 61 4.20 -14.06 8.25
C PRO A 61 4.69 -14.02 6.79
N GLU A 62 3.83 -14.35 5.83
CA GLU A 62 4.13 -14.33 4.40
C GLU A 62 4.30 -12.91 3.81
N ASP A 63 3.74 -11.89 4.46
CA ASP A 63 3.77 -10.51 3.97
C ASP A 63 5.05 -9.77 4.36
N PHE A 64 5.84 -10.26 5.32
CA PHE A 64 7.07 -9.58 5.76
C PHE A 64 8.06 -9.35 4.61
N ALA A 65 8.20 -10.31 3.70
CA ALA A 65 9.10 -10.19 2.55
C ALA A 65 8.68 -9.07 1.57
N ARG A 66 7.42 -8.64 1.62
CA ARG A 66 6.85 -7.62 0.72
C ARG A 66 7.16 -6.19 1.16
N PHE A 67 7.70 -6.01 2.37
CA PHE A 67 8.18 -4.71 2.86
C PHE A 67 9.58 -4.35 2.36
N ALA A 68 10.25 -5.24 1.60
CA ALA A 68 11.65 -5.13 1.17
C ALA A 68 11.88 -4.58 -0.24
#